data_AF-J2ZU20-F1
#
_entry.id   AF-J2ZU20-F1
#
_cell.length_a   1.000
_cell.length_b   1.000
_cell.length_c   1.000
_cell.angle_alpha   90.00
_cell.angle_beta   90.00
_cell.angle_gamma   90.00
#
_symmetry.space_group_name_H-M   'P 1'
#
loop_
_entity.id
_entity.type
_entity.pdbx_description
1 polymer ?
#
loop_
_entity_poly.entity_id
_entity_poly.type
_entity_poly.pdbx_seq_one_letter_code
_entity_poly.pdbx_strand_id
1 'polypeptide(L)'
;MTAGVIIIIKSVLAVLTAVLSIVAAALWWRSAVVRVSPENANIEREKHFARHGRTGYAAWTLFDGSDMEFTLKRQSAWSRWAAIAASAAAFCQSLCVATDWIPLSG
;
A
#
# COMPACT_ATOMS: atom_id res chain seq x y z
N MET A 1 -0.81 -39.42 -8.02
CA MET A 1 -1.61 -38.37 -7.32
C MET A 1 -1.05 -36.95 -7.51
N THR A 2 -0.15 -36.70 -8.47
CA THR A 2 0.68 -35.47 -8.49
C THR A 2 0.11 -34.33 -9.34
N ALA A 3 -0.42 -34.61 -10.54
CA ALA A 3 -0.88 -33.58 -11.46
C ALA A 3 -2.13 -32.80 -10.97
N GLY A 4 -3.14 -33.51 -10.45
CA GLY A 4 -4.38 -32.88 -9.98
C GLY A 4 -4.16 -31.90 -8.82
N VAL A 5 -3.28 -32.25 -7.88
CA VAL A 5 -2.93 -31.39 -6.74
C VAL A 5 -2.20 -30.12 -7.20
N ILE A 6 -1.28 -30.25 -8.16
CA ILE A 6 -0.53 -29.10 -8.72
C ILE A 6 -1.47 -28.13 -9.44
N ILE A 7 -2.45 -28.63 -10.20
CA ILE A 7 -3.47 -27.79 -10.86
C ILE A 7 -4.30 -27.00 -9.84
N ILE A 8 -4.71 -27.64 -8.74
CA ILE A 8 -5.46 -26.98 -7.66
C ILE A 8 -4.60 -25.87 -7.03
N ILE A 9 -3.34 -26.17 -6.69
CA ILE A 9 -2.41 -25.20 -6.10
C ILE A 9 -2.23 -23.98 -7.01
N LYS A 10 -2.02 -24.19 -8.31
CA LYS A 10 -1.88 -23.10 -9.30
C LYS A 10 -3.12 -22.24 -9.36
N SER A 11 -4.30 -22.87 -9.38
CA SER A 11 -5.57 -22.16 -9.45
C SER A 11 -5.78 -21.27 -8.22
N VAL A 12 -5.47 -21.80 -7.02
CA VAL A 12 -5.54 -21.05 -5.77
C VAL A 12 -4.55 -19.88 -5.76
N LEU A 13 -3.29 -20.12 -6.14
CA LEU A 13 -2.26 -19.07 -6.20
C LEU A 13 -2.61 -17.96 -7.21
N ALA A 14 -3.17 -18.33 -8.37
CA ALA A 14 -3.59 -17.37 -9.39
C ALA A 14 -4.76 -16.49 -8.89
N VAL A 15 -5.75 -17.09 -8.22
CA VAL A 15 -6.87 -16.33 -7.62
C VAL A 15 -6.37 -15.38 -6.54
N LEU A 16 -5.49 -15.84 -5.64
CA LEU A 16 -4.90 -15.00 -4.60
C LEU A 16 -4.11 -13.83 -5.20
N THR A 17 -3.31 -14.10 -6.23
CA THR A 17 -2.56 -13.06 -6.95
C THR A 17 -3.50 -12.01 -7.53
N ALA A 18 -4.58 -12.43 -8.19
CA ALA A 18 -5.54 -11.51 -8.80
C ALA A 18 -6.23 -10.64 -7.74
N VAL A 19 -6.71 -11.24 -6.64
CA VAL A 19 -7.37 -10.51 -5.54
C VAL A 19 -6.42 -9.50 -4.91
N LEU A 20 -5.18 -9.91 -4.58
CA LEU A 20 -4.19 -9.03 -3.97
C LEU A 20 -3.78 -7.89 -4.91
N SER A 21 -3.67 -8.15 -6.21
CA SER A 21 -3.36 -7.13 -7.22
C SER A 21 -4.48 -6.08 -7.33
N ILE A 22 -5.74 -6.51 -7.30
CA ILE A 22 -6.89 -5.60 -7.29
C ILE A 22 -6.90 -4.73 -6.02
N VAL A 23 -6.64 -5.34 -4.86
CA VAL A 23 -6.53 -4.61 -3.58
C VAL A 23 -5.39 -3.60 -3.63
N ALA A 24 -4.21 -3.98 -4.14
CA ALA A 24 -3.09 -3.07 -4.30
C ALA A 24 -3.43 -1.88 -5.21
N ALA A 25 -4.09 -2.13 -6.35
CA ALA A 25 -4.55 -1.09 -7.25
C ALA A 25 -5.55 -0.14 -6.59
N ALA A 26 -6.52 -0.67 -5.83
CA ALA A 26 -7.47 0.15 -5.07
C ALA A 26 -6.78 1.01 -3.99
N LEU A 27 -5.76 0.47 -3.33
CA LEU A 27 -4.99 1.21 -2.32
C LEU A 27 -4.11 2.30 -2.94
N TRP A 28 -3.50 2.05 -4.10
CA TRP A 28 -2.79 3.10 -4.85
C TRP A 28 -3.73 4.18 -5.37
N TRP A 29 -4.91 3.81 -5.89
CA TRP A 29 -5.94 4.78 -6.25
C TRP A 29 -6.33 5.63 -5.05
N ARG A 30 -6.55 4.99 -3.90
CA ARG A 30 -6.91 5.74 -2.69
C ARG A 30 -5.79 6.64 -2.22
N SER A 31 -4.53 6.19 -2.33
CA SER A 31 -3.36 7.03 -2.11
C SER A 31 -3.36 8.27 -3.02
N ALA A 32 -3.68 8.14 -4.30
CA ALA A 32 -3.67 9.27 -5.24
C ALA A 32 -4.78 10.30 -4.96
N VAL A 33 -5.95 9.84 -4.51
CA VAL A 33 -7.13 10.69 -4.29
C VAL A 33 -7.16 11.33 -2.90
N VAL A 34 -6.51 10.71 -1.90
CA VAL A 34 -6.47 11.27 -0.54
C VAL A 34 -5.68 12.58 -0.53
N ARG A 35 -6.36 13.64 -0.11
CA ARG A 35 -5.81 14.99 0.11
C ARG A 35 -6.27 15.48 1.47
N VAL A 36 -5.44 16.28 2.13
CA VAL A 36 -5.80 16.93 3.39
C VAL A 36 -6.24 18.35 3.07
N SER A 37 -7.43 18.76 3.54
CA SER A 37 -7.88 20.15 3.40
C SER A 37 -7.08 21.06 4.35
N PRO A 38 -6.92 22.35 4.03
CA PRO A 38 -6.18 23.29 4.86
C PRO A 38 -6.67 23.34 6.32
N GLU A 39 -8.00 23.29 6.51
CA GLU A 39 -8.61 23.25 7.86
C GLU A 39 -8.21 22.00 8.65
N ASN A 40 -8.22 20.83 8.00
CA ASN A 40 -7.84 19.58 8.66
C ASN A 40 -6.34 19.52 8.93
N ALA A 41 -5.52 20.10 8.05
CA ALA A 41 -4.08 20.24 8.26
C ALA A 41 -3.78 21.14 9.47
N ASN A 42 -4.56 22.21 9.68
CA ASN A 42 -4.45 23.09 10.84
C ASN A 42 -4.83 22.36 12.14
N ILE A 43 -5.90 21.57 12.14
CA ILE A 43 -6.32 20.77 13.31
C ILE A 43 -5.25 19.72 13.68
N GLU A 44 -4.68 19.01 12.70
CA GLU A 44 -3.58 18.07 12.96
C GLU A 44 -2.33 18.78 13.50
N ARG A 45 -2.04 19.98 12.99
CA ARG A 45 -0.95 20.83 13.48
C ARG A 45 -1.15 21.23 14.93
N GLU A 46 -2.34 21.69 15.28
CA GLU A 46 -2.67 22.10 16.64
C GLU A 46 -2.53 20.94 17.63
N LYS A 47 -2.96 19.74 17.24
CA LYS A 47 -2.72 18.50 18.01
C LYS A 47 -1.24 18.15 18.12
N HIS A 48 -0.46 18.36 17.07
CA HIS A 48 0.99 18.11 17.09
C HIS A 48 1.72 19.09 18.03
N PHE A 49 1.37 20.39 17.96
CA PHE A 49 1.91 21.44 18.84
C PHE A 49 1.50 21.24 20.30
N ALA A 50 0.29 20.76 20.55
CA ALA A 50 -0.15 20.41 21.89
C ALA A 50 0.68 19.26 22.51
N ARG A 51 1.25 18.37 21.68
CA ARG A 51 2.02 17.21 22.16
C ARG A 51 3.54 17.44 22.23
N HIS A 52 4.11 18.22 21.31
CA HIS A 52 5.57 18.35 21.15
C HIS A 52 6.10 19.77 21.38
N GLY A 53 5.22 20.73 21.72
CA GLY A 53 5.58 22.14 21.83
C GLY A 53 5.68 22.84 20.48
N ARG A 54 5.76 24.18 20.53
CA ARG A 54 5.81 25.05 19.34
C ARG A 54 7.22 25.23 18.75
N THR A 55 8.23 24.60 19.34
CA THR A 55 9.64 24.82 19.01
C THR A 55 9.98 24.22 17.63
N GLY A 56 10.23 25.09 16.64
CA GLY A 56 10.78 24.74 15.32
C GLY A 56 9.82 24.78 14.13
N TYR A 57 8.50 24.69 14.36
CA TYR A 57 7.52 24.62 13.26
C TYR A 57 6.85 25.96 12.91
N ALA A 58 6.91 26.95 13.81
CA ALA A 58 6.17 28.21 13.65
C ALA A 58 6.67 29.10 12.49
N ALA A 59 7.90 28.89 12.01
CA ALA A 59 8.49 29.71 10.94
C ALA A 59 8.29 29.11 9.53
N TRP A 60 8.17 27.79 9.40
CA TRP A 60 8.03 27.11 8.08
C TRP A 60 6.58 26.95 7.62
N THR A 61 5.62 27.15 8.52
CA THR A 61 4.19 26.87 8.34
C THR A 61 3.38 28.04 7.81
N LEU A 62 3.98 29.24 7.71
CA LEU A 62 3.37 30.41 7.08
C LEU A 62 3.37 30.33 5.54
N PHE A 63 4.12 29.38 4.97
CA PHE A 63 4.17 29.12 3.54
C PHE A 63 3.29 27.91 3.16
N ASP A 64 2.57 28.09 2.06
CA ASP A 64 1.61 27.21 1.34
C ASP A 64 2.00 25.71 1.20
N GLY A 65 3.27 25.33 1.44
CA GLY A 65 3.78 23.97 1.25
C GLY A 65 3.47 22.98 2.37
N SER A 66 3.00 23.45 3.53
CA SER A 66 2.78 22.59 4.69
C SER A 66 1.58 21.64 4.52
N ASP A 67 0.57 22.02 3.75
CA ASP A 67 -0.57 21.15 3.40
C ASP A 67 -0.15 20.01 2.45
N MET A 68 0.88 20.26 1.64
CA MET A 68 1.48 19.26 0.77
C MET A 68 2.22 18.20 1.59
N GLU A 69 2.93 18.56 2.65
CA GLU A 69 3.61 17.60 3.54
C GLU A 69 2.61 16.65 4.23
N PHE A 70 1.54 17.19 4.82
CA PHE A 70 0.50 16.36 5.46
C PHE A 70 -0.21 15.46 4.44
N THR A 71 -0.49 15.99 3.26
CA THR A 71 -1.05 15.19 2.16
C THR A 71 -0.10 14.06 1.78
N LEU A 72 1.17 14.35 1.46
CA LEU A 72 2.17 13.35 1.11
C LEU A 72 2.36 12.29 2.20
N LYS A 73 2.36 12.68 3.48
CA LYS A 73 2.44 11.74 4.60
C LYS A 73 1.26 10.78 4.61
N ARG A 74 0.05 11.30 4.41
CA ARG A 74 -1.18 10.50 4.35
C ARG A 74 -1.21 9.60 3.11
N GLN A 75 -0.77 10.10 1.95
CA GLN A 75 -0.59 9.30 0.74
C GLN A 75 0.45 8.18 0.96
N SER A 76 1.57 8.47 1.61
CA SER A 76 2.61 7.46 1.89
C SER A 76 2.09 6.30 2.74
N ALA A 77 1.18 6.56 3.68
CA ALA A 77 0.57 5.51 4.50
C ALA A 77 -0.26 4.55 3.65
N TRP A 78 -1.03 5.07 2.69
CA TRP A 78 -1.79 4.24 1.73
C TRP A 78 -0.87 3.53 0.73
N SER A 79 0.16 4.22 0.23
CA SER A 79 1.18 3.63 -0.64
C SER A 79 1.94 2.49 0.01
N ARG A 80 2.21 2.57 1.33
CA ARG A 80 2.81 1.47 2.09
C ARG A 80 1.93 0.22 2.06
N TRP A 81 0.63 0.36 2.30
CA TRP A 81 -0.30 -0.77 2.25
C TRP A 81 -0.45 -1.33 0.84
N ALA A 82 -0.48 -0.46 -0.18
CA ALA A 82 -0.49 -0.88 -1.58
C ALA A 82 0.75 -1.72 -1.93
N ALA A 83 1.93 -1.27 -1.50
CA ALA A 83 3.19 -1.99 -1.71
C ALA A 83 3.22 -3.36 -1.02
N ILE A 84 2.71 -3.46 0.21
CA ILE A 84 2.60 -4.74 0.93
C ILE A 84 1.69 -5.69 0.14
N ALA A 85 0.48 -5.25 -0.26
CA ALA A 85 -0.44 -6.07 -1.03
C ALA A 85 0.15 -6.51 -2.38
N ALA A 86 0.81 -5.60 -3.10
CA ALA A 86 1.47 -5.89 -4.37
C ALA A 86 2.61 -6.91 -4.20
N SER A 87 3.43 -6.79 -3.14
CA SER A 87 4.50 -7.74 -2.85
C SER A 87 3.97 -9.14 -2.55
N ALA A 88 2.85 -9.24 -1.83
CA ALA A 88 2.18 -10.51 -1.57
C ALA A 88 1.64 -11.14 -2.86
N ALA A 89 1.05 -10.32 -3.75
CA ALA A 89 0.61 -10.77 -5.07
C ALA A 89 1.78 -11.30 -5.91
N ALA A 90 2.88 -10.56 -5.98
CA ALA A 90 4.08 -10.97 -6.71
C ALA A 90 4.69 -12.27 -6.16
N PHE A 91 4.64 -12.46 -4.83
CA PHE A 91 5.07 -13.70 -4.19
C PHE A 91 4.19 -14.89 -4.61
N CYS A 92 2.86 -14.75 -4.54
CA CYS A 92 1.94 -15.79 -5.00
C CYS A 92 2.14 -16.13 -6.49
N GLN A 93 2.34 -15.12 -7.33
CA GLN A 93 2.63 -15.30 -8.75
C GLN A 93 3.94 -16.05 -8.97
N SER A 94 4.98 -15.71 -8.21
CA SER A 94 6.28 -16.38 -8.28
C SER A 94 6.17 -17.85 -7.88
N LEU A 95 5.39 -18.18 -6.86
CA LEU A 95 5.12 -19.58 -6.48
C LEU A 95 4.34 -20.33 -7.57
N CYS A 96 3.40 -19.66 -8.24
CA CYS A 96 2.66 -20.26 -9.36
C CYS A 96 3.62 -20.66 -10.49
N VAL A 97 4.53 -19.75 -10.88
CA VAL A 97 5.57 -20.02 -11.88
C VAL A 97 6.57 -21.07 -11.38
N ALA A 98 6.93 -21.07 -10.10
CA ALA A 98 7.83 -22.08 -9.53
C ALA A 98 7.28 -23.51 -9.70
N THR A 99 5.96 -23.68 -9.66
CA THR A 99 5.34 -25.00 -9.85
C THR A 99 5.45 -25.53 -11.28
N ASP A 100 5.75 -24.69 -12.28
CA ASP A 100 6.01 -25.12 -13.66
C ASP A 100 7.30 -25.95 -13.79
N TRP A 101 8.24 -25.76 -12.86
CA TRP A 101 9.52 -26.46 -12.84
C TRP A 101 9.44 -27.83 -12.17
N ILE A 102 8.29 -28.20 -11.60
CA ILE A 102 8.10 -29.52 -10.99
C ILE A 102 7.73 -30.47 -12.11
N PRO A 103 8.61 -31.42 -12.50
CA PRO A 103 8.29 -32.38 -13.55
C PRO A 103 7.09 -33.21 -13.13
N LEU A 104 6.04 -33.16 -13.94
CA LEU A 104 4.89 -34.06 -13.83
C LEU A 104 5.29 -35.43 -14.39
N SER A 105 6.24 -36.11 -13.72
CA SER A 105 6.51 -37.50 -14.03
C SER A 105 5.31 -38.34 -13.58
N GLY A 106 4.57 -38.84 -14.56
CA GLY A 106 3.64 -39.96 -14.40
C GLY A 106 4.40 -41.28 -14.31
#